data_AF-A0A3C1BY59-F1
#
_entry.id   AF-A0A3C1BY59-F1
#
_cell.length_a   1.000
_cell.length_b   1.000
_cell.length_c   1.000
_cell.angle_alpha   90.00
_cell.angle_beta   90.00
_cell.angle_gamma   90.00
#
_symmetry.space_group_name_H-M   'P 1'
#
loop_
_entity.id
_entity.type
_entity.pdbx_description
1 polymer ?
#
loop_
_entity_poly.entity_id
_entity_poly.type
_entity_poly.pdbx_seq_one_letter_code
_entity_poly.pdbx_strand_id
1 'polypeptide(L)' 'MENRKSSIRCKVEHVFRIIKCQFGYRKVAYRGLKKNENHLHAMFACANL' A
#
# COMPACT_ATOMS: atom_id res chain seq x y z
N MET A 1 -9.87 1.16 24.46
CA MET A 1 -9.53 2.21 23.47
C MET A 1 -8.30 1.85 22.63
N GLU A 2 -7.27 1.24 23.23
CA GLU A 2 -6.04 0.83 22.54
C GLU A 2 -6.25 -0.29 21.50
N ASN A 3 -7.01 -1.34 21.85
CA ASN A 3 -7.26 -2.49 20.95
C ASN A 3 -7.91 -2.10 19.61
N ARG A 4 -8.86 -1.16 19.59
CA ARG A 4 -9.48 -0.70 18.33
C ARG A 4 -8.47 -0.03 17.41
N LYS A 5 -7.56 0.78 17.96
CA LYS A 5 -6.49 1.43 17.18
C LYS A 5 -5.52 0.39 16.63
N SER A 6 -5.18 -0.63 17.42
CA SER A 6 -4.30 -1.72 16.99
C SER A 6 -4.93 -2.59 15.90
N SER A 7 -6.23 -2.89 15.97
CA SER A 7 -6.92 -3.62 14.91
C SER A 7 -6.97 -2.85 13.59
N ILE A 8 -7.15 -1.53 13.63
CA ILE A 8 -7.12 -0.68 12.42
C ILE A 8 -5.70 -0.64 11.85
N ARG A 9 -4.69 -0.43 12.71
CA ARG A 9 -3.28 -0.40 12.28
C ARG A 9 -2.87 -1.70 11.61
N CYS A 10 -3.22 -2.84 12.18
CA CYS A 10 -2.88 -4.16 11.63
C CYS A 10 -3.41 -4.35 10.20
N LYS A 11 -4.65 -3.93 9.92
CA LYS A 11 -5.24 -3.99 8.56
C LYS A 11 -4.47 -3.11 7.57
N VAL A 12 -4.14 -1.89 7.96
CA VAL A 12 -3.42 -0.93 7.12
C VAL A 12 -1.99 -1.42 6.86
N GLU A 13 -1.27 -1.82 7.91
CA GLU A 13 0.09 -2.35 7.82
C GLU A 13 0.18 -3.59 6.93
N HIS A 14 -0.86 -4.44 6.94
CA HIS A 14 -0.94 -5.60 6.06
C HIS A 14 -0.98 -5.21 4.57
N VAL A 15 -1.84 -4.27 4.19
CA VAL A 15 -1.92 -3.78 2.81
C VAL A 15 -0.59 -3.16 2.37
N PHE A 16 0.05 -2.35 3.23
CA PHE A 16 1.38 -1.80 2.95
C PHE A 16 2.45 -2.89 2.79
N ARG A 17 2.40 -3.94 3.61
CA ARG A 17 3.31 -5.10 3.51
C ARG A 17 3.14 -5.79 2.16
N ILE A 18 1.92 -6.01 1.70
CA ILE A 18 1.65 -6.62 0.38
C ILE A 18 2.24 -5.74 -0.73
N ILE A 19 1.97 -4.44 -0.73
CA ILE A 19 2.46 -3.51 -1.75
C ILE A 19 4.00 -3.46 -1.78
N LYS A 20 4.66 -3.40 -0.61
CA LYS A 20 6.13 -3.26 -0.56
C LYS A 20 6.88 -4.57 -0.74
N CYS A 21 6.34 -5.69 -0.24
CA CYS A 21 7.03 -6.99 -0.25
C CYS A 21 6.57 -7.90 -1.39
N GLN A 22 5.27 -8.03 -1.66
CA GLN A 22 4.75 -8.89 -2.73
C GLN A 22 4.80 -8.20 -4.09
N PHE A 23 4.29 -6.98 -4.20
CA PHE A 23 4.36 -6.21 -5.44
C PHE A 23 5.74 -5.55 -5.67
N GLY A 24 6.59 -5.53 -4.64
CA GLY A 24 7.97 -5.03 -4.76
C GLY A 24 8.10 -3.52 -4.92
N TYR A 25 7.09 -2.73 -4.52
CA TYR A 25 7.12 -1.26 -4.62
C TYR A 25 8.07 -0.63 -3.57
N ARG A 26 9.38 -0.77 -3.81
CA ARG A 26 10.45 -0.23 -2.96
C ARG A 26 10.97 1.13 -3.43
N LYS A 27 10.82 1.45 -4.72
CA LYS A 27 11.25 2.71 -5.34
C LYS A 27 10.23 3.12 -6.41
N VAL A 28 10.10 4.43 -6.63
CA VAL A 28 9.31 4.97 -7.73
C VAL A 28 9.85 4.48 -9.07
N ALA A 29 8.98 3.92 -9.90
CA ALA A 29 9.36 3.31 -11.18
C ALA A 29 9.27 4.30 -12.35
N TYR A 30 8.34 5.26 -12.29
CA TYR A 30 8.04 6.17 -13.40
C TYR A 30 8.56 7.58 -13.16
N ARG A 31 8.92 8.27 -14.25
CA ARG A 31 9.19 9.72 -14.23
C ARG A 31 7.86 10.47 -14.15
N GLY A 32 7.69 11.25 -13.08
CA GLY A 32 6.52 12.10 -12.84
C GLY A 32 5.60 11.58 -11.74
N LEU A 33 5.08 12.50 -10.92
CA LEU A 33 4.27 12.19 -9.75
C LEU A 33 2.96 11.49 -10.12
N LYS A 34 2.24 12.02 -11.11
CA LYS A 34 0.94 11.49 -11.56
C LYS A 34 0.99 10.03 -12.01
N LYS A 35 2.08 9.61 -12.66
CA LYS A 35 2.24 8.22 -13.11
C LYS A 35 2.50 7.26 -11.94
N ASN A 36 3.30 7.69 -10.97
CA ASN A 36 3.53 6.88 -9.76
C ASN A 36 2.30 6.84 -8.86
N GLU A 37 1.51 7.92 -8.79
CA GLU A 37 0.24 7.94 -8.06
C GLU A 37 -0.75 6.93 -8.66
N ASN A 38 -0.99 6.98 -9.98
CA ASN A 38 -1.84 5.99 -10.64
C ASN A 38 -1.35 4.55 -10.43
N HIS A 39 -0.03 4.32 -10.48
CA HIS A 39 0.55 3.00 -10.22
C HIS A 39 0.28 2.54 -8.78
N LEU A 40 0.50 3.42 -7.80
CA LEU A 40 0.21 3.17 -6.39
C LEU A 40 -1.28 2.85 -6.18
N HIS A 41 -2.19 3.62 -6.79
CA HIS A 41 -3.64 3.41 -6.70
C HIS A 41 -4.05 2.04 -7.25
N ALA A 42 -3.48 1.63 -8.38
CA ALA A 42 -3.71 0.30 -8.94
C ALA A 42 -3.26 -0.81 -7.97
N MET A 43 -2.07 -0.68 -7.38
CA MET A 43 -1.58 -1.66 -6.39
C MET A 43 -2.44 -1.69 -5.12
N PHE A 44 -2.92 -0.54 -4.64
CA PHE A 44 -3.85 -0.50 -3.49
C PHE A 44 -5.19 -1.17 -3.81
N ALA A 45 -5.73 -0.99 -5.02
CA ALA A 45 -6.94 -1.67 -5.44
C ALA A 45 -6.75 -3.20 -5.48
N CYS A 46 -5.59 -3.68 -5.96
CA CYS A 46 -5.28 -5.11 -6.00
C CYS A 46 -4.97 -5.71 -4.62
N ALA A 47 -4.36 -4.94 -3.71
CA ALA A 47 -4.01 -5.40 -2.36
C ALA A 47 -5.18 -5.34 -1.35
N ASN A 48 -6.30 -4.73 -1.74
CA ASN A 48 -7.52 -4.60 -0.94
C ASN A 48 -8.66 -5.53 -1.41
N LEU A 49 -8.33 -6.57 -2.18
CA LEU A 49 -9.18 -7.75 -2.40
C LEU A 49 -8.92 -8.77 -1.29
#